data_AF-A0A7V1C2E1-F1
#
_entry.id   AF-A0A7V1C2E1-F1
#
_cell.length_a   1.000
_cell.length_b   1.000
_cell.length_c   1.000
_cell.angle_alpha   90.00
_cell.angle_beta   90.00
_cell.angle_gamma   90.00
#
_symmetry.space_group_name_H-M   'P 1'
#
loop_
_entity.id
_entity.type
_entity.pdbx_description
1 polymer ?
#
loop_
_entity_poly.entity_id
_entity_poly.type
_entity_poly.pdbx_seq_one_letter_code
_entity_poly.pdbx_strand_id
1 'polypeptide(L)'
;MTIGAPVPWVLAAKKEKNKKQEMEKETMDKEKASKHFNKKPERYNCAQAILLAFQDDYNIEQKQIKAYKSCGHGRVEGGMCGALFAAKVLLGDSDHTEELERCFCEAAGSVKCREILKLKRIPCDECVDVAEALLQDFDKLRTTNKD
;
A
#
# COMPACT_ATOMS: atom_id res chain seq x y z
N MET A 1 -0.72 2.26 33.19
CA MET A 1 -0.48 2.66 31.79
C MET A 1 -0.23 1.38 31.01
N THR A 2 -1.29 0.82 30.44
CA THR A 2 -1.26 -0.47 29.75
C THR A 2 -0.59 -0.31 28.40
N ILE A 3 0.66 -0.77 28.33
CA ILE A 3 1.35 -1.27 27.15
C ILE A 3 0.36 -1.90 26.16
N GLY A 4 0.20 -1.26 24.99
CA GLY A 4 -0.56 -1.79 23.88
C GLY A 4 0.02 -3.12 23.43
N ALA A 5 -0.85 -4.12 23.32
CA ALA A 5 -0.49 -5.47 22.93
C ALA A 5 0.14 -5.48 21.52
N PRO A 6 1.15 -6.33 21.26
CA PRO A 6 1.76 -6.45 19.94
C PRO A 6 0.78 -7.04 18.94
N VAL A 7 0.79 -6.48 17.73
CA VAL A 7 -0.07 -6.89 16.61
C VAL A 7 0.28 -8.32 16.18
N PRO A 8 -0.69 -9.21 15.89
CA PRO A 8 -0.49 -10.66 15.86
C PRO A 8 0.35 -11.26 14.71
N TRP A 9 0.99 -10.47 13.85
CA TRP A 9 1.61 -11.02 12.63
C TRP A 9 3.09 -11.42 12.77
N VAL A 10 3.76 -11.13 13.89
CA VAL A 10 5.19 -11.48 14.09
C VAL A 10 5.39 -12.88 14.70
N LEU A 11 4.35 -13.60 15.14
CA LEU A 11 4.50 -14.92 15.79
C LEU A 11 3.46 -15.95 15.36
N ALA A 12 3.58 -16.48 14.14
CA ALA A 12 2.91 -17.73 13.75
C ALA A 12 3.77 -18.57 12.79
N ALA A 13 5.01 -18.87 13.21
CA ALA A 13 5.86 -19.84 12.53
C ALA A 13 5.61 -21.25 13.09
N LYS A 14 4.75 -22.04 12.40
CA LYS A 14 4.84 -23.51 12.13
C LYS A 14 3.47 -24.22 12.18
N LYS A 15 3.11 -24.84 11.04
CA LYS A 15 1.92 -25.68 10.70
C LYS A 15 0.72 -24.81 10.30
N GLU A 16 0.13 -24.88 9.10
CA GLU A 16 -0.05 -25.99 8.16
C GLU A 16 0.29 -25.59 6.71
N LYS A 17 1.13 -26.42 6.07
CA LYS A 17 1.80 -26.15 4.80
C LYS A 17 0.96 -26.38 3.54
N ASN A 18 -0.34 -26.70 3.66
CA ASN A 18 -1.17 -27.05 2.48
C ASN A 18 -2.15 -25.96 2.02
N LYS A 19 -2.49 -24.95 2.84
CA LYS A 19 -3.35 -23.82 2.40
C LYS A 19 -2.54 -22.67 1.77
N LYS A 20 -1.22 -22.65 2.00
CA LYS A 20 -0.30 -21.63 1.49
C LYS A 20 -0.08 -21.70 -0.03
N GLN A 21 -0.20 -22.90 -0.61
CA GLN A 21 0.06 -23.11 -2.04
C GLN A 21 -1.09 -22.71 -2.97
N GLU A 22 -2.34 -22.69 -2.49
CA GLU A 22 -3.46 -22.10 -3.25
C GLU A 22 -3.49 -20.57 -3.10
N MET A 23 -3.15 -20.05 -1.91
CA MET A 23 -3.06 -18.60 -1.64
C MET A 23 -1.94 -17.88 -2.42
N GLU A 24 -0.83 -18.56 -2.75
CA GLU A 24 0.23 -18.02 -3.61
C GLU A 24 -0.15 -17.98 -5.10
N LYS A 25 -1.18 -18.74 -5.53
CA LYS A 25 -1.49 -18.89 -6.96
C LYS A 25 -2.51 -17.87 -7.46
N GLU A 26 -3.42 -17.40 -6.61
CA GLU A 26 -4.43 -16.41 -6.97
C GLU A 26 -3.92 -14.95 -6.81
N THR A 27 -2.82 -14.76 -6.07
CA THR A 27 -2.17 -13.45 -5.86
C THR A 27 -1.13 -13.11 -6.95
N MET A 28 -0.80 -14.05 -7.84
CA MET A 28 0.36 -13.93 -8.75
C MET A 28 0.07 -13.24 -10.10
N ASP A 29 -1.19 -13.08 -10.49
CA ASP A 29 -1.54 -12.55 -11.82
C ASP A 29 -1.95 -11.06 -11.83
N LYS A 30 -1.96 -10.37 -10.67
CA LYS A 30 -2.15 -8.92 -10.66
C LYS A 30 -0.85 -8.21 -11.00
N GLU A 31 -0.96 -7.27 -11.93
CA GLU A 31 0.17 -6.49 -12.38
C GLU A 31 0.63 -5.53 -11.27
N LYS A 32 1.88 -5.69 -10.80
CA LYS A 32 2.45 -4.83 -9.76
C LYS A 32 2.26 -3.34 -10.05
N ALA A 33 1.87 -2.57 -9.05
CA ALA A 33 1.70 -1.13 -9.12
C ALA A 33 2.97 -0.39 -9.57
N SER A 34 4.16 -0.87 -9.20
CA SER A 34 5.44 -0.30 -9.65
C SER A 34 5.64 -0.34 -11.17
N LYS A 35 4.95 -1.22 -11.89
CA LYS A 35 4.99 -1.24 -13.36
C LYS A 35 4.32 -0.02 -13.98
N HIS A 36 3.37 0.63 -13.29
CA HIS A 36 2.79 1.89 -13.76
C HIS A 36 3.61 3.11 -13.32
N PHE A 37 4.48 2.96 -12.32
CA PHE A 37 5.27 4.06 -11.78
C PHE A 37 6.35 4.56 -12.75
N ASN A 38 6.31 5.86 -13.07
CA ASN A 38 7.29 6.58 -13.88
C ASN A 38 7.62 5.95 -15.25
N LYS A 39 6.70 5.16 -15.82
CA LYS A 39 6.85 4.59 -17.17
C LYS A 39 6.30 5.53 -18.23
N LYS A 40 6.90 5.49 -19.43
CA LYS A 40 6.40 6.23 -20.59
C LYS A 40 5.15 5.53 -21.16
N PRO A 41 4.25 6.28 -21.82
CA PRO A 41 4.28 7.74 -22.03
C PRO A 41 3.78 8.61 -20.88
N GLU A 42 2.99 8.08 -19.94
CA GLU A 42 2.23 8.86 -18.97
C GLU A 42 3.04 9.36 -17.77
N ARG A 43 4.07 8.61 -17.36
CA ARG A 43 4.94 8.87 -16.20
C ARG A 43 4.15 9.14 -14.92
N TYR A 44 3.28 8.19 -14.56
CA TYR A 44 2.49 8.27 -13.34
C TYR A 44 3.36 8.38 -12.09
N ASN A 45 2.86 9.14 -11.12
CA ASN A 45 3.49 9.26 -9.81
C ASN A 45 3.13 8.07 -8.89
N CYS A 46 3.71 8.03 -7.70
CA CYS A 46 3.52 6.94 -6.74
C CYS A 46 2.06 6.75 -6.28
N ALA A 47 1.28 7.83 -6.15
CA ALA A 47 -0.13 7.72 -5.79
C ALA A 47 -0.98 7.19 -6.96
N GLN A 48 -0.72 7.71 -8.17
CA GLN A 48 -1.41 7.30 -9.38
C GLN A 48 -1.12 5.83 -9.74
N ALA A 49 0.10 5.35 -9.49
CA ALA A 49 0.48 3.96 -9.70
C ALA A 49 -0.37 2.99 -8.87
N ILE A 50 -0.63 3.32 -7.59
CA ILE A 50 -1.54 2.56 -6.73
C ILE A 50 -2.97 2.61 -7.28
N LEU A 51 -3.50 3.80 -7.58
CA LEU A 51 -4.87 3.91 -8.11
C LEU A 51 -5.06 3.16 -9.44
N LEU A 52 -4.02 3.05 -10.27
CA LEU A 52 -4.08 2.26 -11.51
C LEU A 52 -4.11 0.76 -11.24
N ALA A 53 -3.26 0.27 -10.34
CA ALA A 53 -3.18 -1.15 -10.02
C ALA A 53 -4.49 -1.69 -9.40
N PHE A 54 -5.20 -0.83 -8.68
CA PHE A 54 -6.46 -1.15 -8.00
C PHE A 54 -7.69 -0.56 -8.71
N GLN A 55 -7.54 -0.16 -9.99
CA GLN A 55 -8.59 0.52 -10.73
C GLN A 55 -9.87 -0.32 -10.82
N ASP A 56 -9.73 -1.59 -11.19
CA ASP A 56 -10.86 -2.49 -11.39
C ASP A 56 -11.47 -2.95 -10.06
N ASP A 57 -10.64 -3.13 -9.03
CA ASP A 57 -11.08 -3.58 -7.70
C ASP A 57 -11.97 -2.55 -6.98
N TYR A 58 -11.63 -1.26 -7.11
CA TYR A 58 -12.34 -0.16 -6.46
C TYR A 58 -13.19 0.67 -7.42
N ASN A 59 -13.36 0.20 -8.67
CA ASN A 59 -14.11 0.90 -9.72
C ASN A 59 -13.67 2.37 -9.87
N ILE A 60 -12.35 2.59 -9.98
CA ILE A 60 -11.74 3.92 -10.01
C ILE A 60 -11.79 4.46 -11.44
N GLU A 61 -12.37 5.64 -11.62
CA GLU A 61 -12.37 6.30 -12.92
C GLU A 61 -11.01 6.92 -13.25
N GLN A 62 -10.68 6.96 -14.55
CA GLN A 62 -9.49 7.66 -15.03
C GLN A 62 -9.41 9.14 -14.62
N LYS A 63 -10.57 9.79 -14.42
CA LYS A 63 -10.63 11.17 -13.90
C LYS A 63 -10.11 11.25 -12.46
N GLN A 64 -10.41 10.25 -11.63
CA GLN A 64 -9.92 10.17 -10.25
C GLN A 64 -8.41 9.95 -10.23
N ILE A 65 -7.89 9.03 -11.05
CA ILE A 65 -6.43 8.81 -11.19
C ILE A 65 -5.72 10.11 -11.62
N LYS A 66 -6.29 10.86 -12.56
CA LYS A 66 -5.73 12.15 -13.01
C LYS A 66 -5.74 13.22 -11.91
N ALA A 67 -6.73 13.21 -11.01
CA ALA A 67 -6.79 14.16 -9.89
C ALA A 67 -5.59 14.03 -8.94
N TYR A 68 -4.99 12.84 -8.85
CA TYR A 68 -3.84 12.55 -7.99
C TYR A 68 -2.49 12.95 -8.61
N LYS A 69 -2.47 13.61 -9.77
CA LYS A 69 -1.24 14.09 -10.42
C LYS A 69 -0.41 14.99 -9.51
N SER A 70 -1.05 15.77 -8.63
CA SER A 70 -0.40 16.64 -7.65
C SER A 70 0.14 15.90 -6.42
N CYS A 71 -0.22 14.64 -6.17
CA CYS A 71 0.14 13.88 -4.97
C CYS A 71 1.53 13.22 -5.00
N GLY A 72 2.32 13.43 -6.06
CA GLY A 72 3.68 12.92 -6.17
C GLY A 72 4.72 13.74 -5.38
N HIS A 73 5.89 13.13 -5.10
CA HIS A 73 7.06 13.82 -4.53
C HIS A 73 6.83 14.48 -3.17
N GLY A 74 5.95 13.92 -2.33
CA GLY A 74 5.66 14.44 -1.00
C GLY A 74 4.87 15.76 -1.00
N ARG A 75 4.04 15.97 -2.02
CA ARG A 75 3.11 17.11 -2.13
C ARG A 75 1.75 16.87 -1.49
N VAL A 76 1.49 15.63 -1.06
CA VAL A 76 0.36 15.35 -0.17
C VAL A 76 0.50 16.19 1.10
N GLU A 77 -0.63 16.59 1.68
CA GLU A 77 -0.64 17.28 2.97
C GLU A 77 0.21 16.56 4.02
N GLY A 78 0.94 17.32 4.85
CA GLY A 78 1.89 16.77 5.81
C GLY A 78 3.16 16.13 5.20
N GLY A 79 3.30 16.13 3.88
CA GLY A 79 4.46 15.56 3.17
C GLY A 79 4.45 14.04 3.06
N MET A 80 3.28 13.42 3.23
CA MET A 80 3.10 11.97 3.20
C MET A 80 3.53 11.35 1.86
N CYS A 81 3.99 10.10 1.90
CA CYS A 81 4.23 9.30 0.70
C CYS A 81 2.94 9.15 -0.11
N GLY A 82 3.00 9.46 -1.42
CA GLY A 82 1.82 9.38 -2.29
C GLY A 82 1.25 7.97 -2.43
N ALA A 83 2.10 6.94 -2.42
CA ALA A 83 1.65 5.55 -2.47
C ALA A 83 0.85 5.17 -1.21
N LEU A 84 1.39 5.49 -0.03
CA LEU A 84 0.72 5.31 1.25
C LEU A 84 -0.62 6.07 1.30
N PHE A 85 -0.61 7.35 0.90
CA PHE A 85 -1.82 8.15 0.87
C PHE A 85 -2.92 7.54 0.00
N ALA A 86 -2.58 7.10 -1.23
CA ALA A 86 -3.54 6.44 -2.11
C ALA A 86 -4.09 5.15 -1.48
N ALA A 87 -3.23 4.32 -0.88
CA ALA A 87 -3.65 3.10 -0.20
C ALA A 87 -4.63 3.38 0.94
N LYS A 88 -4.37 4.41 1.76
CA LYS A 88 -5.30 4.81 2.84
C LYS A 88 -6.66 5.24 2.30
N VAL A 89 -6.68 6.03 1.23
CA VAL A 89 -7.94 6.50 0.63
C VAL A 89 -8.77 5.34 0.09
N LEU A 90 -8.13 4.35 -0.54
CA LEU A 90 -8.83 3.17 -1.05
C LEU A 90 -9.39 2.31 0.08
N LEU A 91 -8.63 2.13 1.16
CA LEU A 91 -9.06 1.31 2.28
C LEU A 91 -10.27 1.91 3.01
N GLY A 92 -10.31 3.24 3.18
CA GLY A 92 -11.48 4.00 3.64
C GLY A 92 -11.91 3.80 5.10
N ASP A 93 -11.35 2.82 5.80
CA ASP A 93 -11.64 2.47 7.19
C ASP A 93 -10.55 3.01 8.15
N SER A 94 -10.95 3.74 9.20
CA SER A 94 -10.00 4.40 10.11
C SER A 94 -9.06 3.42 10.81
N ASP A 95 -9.58 2.29 11.29
CA ASP A 95 -8.84 1.37 12.16
C ASP A 95 -7.75 0.65 11.36
N HIS A 96 -8.07 0.21 10.15
CA HIS A 96 -7.08 -0.42 9.28
C HIS A 96 -6.10 0.58 8.66
N THR A 97 -6.49 1.86 8.50
CA THR A 97 -5.58 2.86 7.94
C THR A 97 -4.43 3.23 8.88
N GLU A 98 -4.64 3.25 10.19
CA GLU A 98 -3.57 3.49 11.17
C GLU A 98 -2.57 2.34 11.19
N GLU A 99 -3.06 1.11 11.16
CA GLU A 99 -2.21 -0.08 11.13
C GLU A 99 -1.44 -0.19 9.80
N LEU A 100 -2.07 0.17 8.67
CA LEU A 100 -1.40 0.26 7.37
C LEU A 100 -0.26 1.30 7.40
N GLU A 101 -0.47 2.48 8.00
CA GLU A 101 0.58 3.48 8.19
C GLU A 101 1.73 2.95 9.05
N ARG A 102 1.41 2.24 10.13
CA ARG A 102 2.39 1.65 11.04
C ARG A 102 3.27 0.64 10.31
N CYS A 103 2.65 -0.31 9.60
CA CYS A 103 3.37 -1.31 8.81
C CYS A 103 4.20 -0.68 7.68
N PHE A 104 3.66 0.34 7.00
CA PHE A 104 4.41 1.07 5.99
C PHE A 104 5.65 1.75 6.59
N CYS A 105 5.50 2.39 7.75
CA CYS A 105 6.58 3.06 8.46
C CYS A 105 7.67 2.07 8.90
N GLU A 106 7.30 0.87 9.37
CA GLU A 106 8.25 -0.18 9.75
C GLU A 106 9.13 -0.62 8.56
N ALA A 107 8.53 -0.74 7.37
CA ALA A 107 9.24 -1.08 6.14
C ALA A 107 10.09 0.09 5.61
N ALA A 108 9.45 1.23 5.33
CA ALA A 108 10.07 2.40 4.66
C ALA A 108 10.93 3.27 5.60
N GLY A 109 10.76 3.12 6.92
CA GLY A 109 11.42 3.90 7.97
C GLY A 109 10.76 5.26 8.27
N SER A 110 9.79 5.70 7.46
CA SER A 110 8.93 6.86 7.71
C SER A 110 7.69 6.80 6.81
N VAL A 111 6.65 7.55 7.16
CA VAL A 111 5.48 7.82 6.31
C VAL A 111 5.67 9.03 5.40
N LYS A 112 6.66 9.90 5.67
CA LYS A 112 6.90 11.14 4.94
C LYS A 112 7.91 10.94 3.83
N CYS A 113 7.54 11.36 2.62
CA CYS A 113 8.33 11.12 1.41
C CYS A 113 9.77 11.65 1.54
N ARG A 114 9.94 12.88 2.06
CA ARG A 114 11.29 13.48 2.23
C ARG A 114 12.15 12.74 3.25
N GLU A 115 11.55 12.15 4.27
CA GLU A 115 12.29 11.40 5.29
C GLU A 115 12.72 10.05 4.73
N ILE A 116 11.83 9.33 4.03
CA ILE A 116 12.16 8.09 3.32
C ILE A 116 13.33 8.30 2.36
N LEU A 117 13.29 9.36 1.54
CA LEU A 117 14.38 9.69 0.61
C LEU A 117 15.69 10.04 1.30
N LYS A 118 15.65 10.61 2.52
CA LYS A 118 16.86 10.89 3.32
C LYS A 118 17.44 9.61 3.91
N LEU A 119 16.60 8.69 4.36
CA LEU A 119 17.01 7.39 4.90
C LEU A 119 17.66 6.51 3.83
N LYS A 120 17.25 6.64 2.56
CA LYS A 120 17.74 5.85 1.42
C LYS A 120 17.66 4.33 1.67
N ARG A 121 16.69 3.90 2.48
CA ARG A 121 16.47 2.49 2.79
C ARG A 121 15.85 1.77 1.59
N ILE A 122 14.82 2.37 1.01
CA ILE A 122 14.09 1.84 -0.16
C ILE A 122 13.80 2.99 -1.16
N PRO A 123 13.83 2.72 -2.49
CA PRO A 123 13.45 3.68 -3.52
C PRO A 123 11.92 3.83 -3.67
N CYS A 124 11.49 4.82 -4.46
CA CYS A 124 10.07 5.17 -4.61
C CYS A 124 9.21 4.06 -5.24
N ASP A 125 9.79 3.27 -6.14
CA ASP A 125 9.14 2.09 -6.74
C ASP A 125 8.93 0.98 -5.71
N GLU A 126 9.89 0.75 -4.82
CA GLU A 126 9.71 -0.20 -3.71
C GLU A 126 8.69 0.32 -2.69
N CYS A 127 8.61 1.63 -2.42
CA CYS A 127 7.50 2.20 -1.64
C CYS A 127 6.12 1.93 -2.27
N VAL A 128 6.05 1.86 -3.60
CA VAL A 128 4.80 1.51 -4.31
C VAL A 128 4.48 0.04 -4.11
N ASP A 129 5.45 -0.87 -4.28
CA ASP A 129 5.28 -2.30 -4.03
C ASP A 129 4.85 -2.59 -2.57
N VAL A 130 5.46 -1.90 -1.59
CA VAL A 130 5.09 -2.04 -0.17
C VAL A 130 3.66 -1.58 0.09
N ALA A 131 3.27 -0.41 -0.45
CA ALA A 131 1.91 0.10 -0.26
C ALA A 131 0.86 -0.79 -0.94
N GLU A 132 1.17 -1.34 -2.11
CA GLU A 132 0.32 -2.32 -2.80
C GLU A 132 0.12 -3.59 -1.97
N ALA A 133 1.21 -4.20 -1.49
CA ALA A 133 1.15 -5.42 -0.70
C ALA A 133 0.33 -5.23 0.58
N LEU A 134 0.58 -4.13 1.31
CA LEU A 134 -0.18 -3.80 2.51
C LEU A 134 -1.66 -3.58 2.19
N LEU A 135 -2.00 -2.83 1.15
CA LEU A 135 -3.40 -2.60 0.76
C LEU A 135 -4.12 -3.92 0.45
N GLN A 136 -3.47 -4.85 -0.27
CA GLN A 136 -4.06 -6.17 -0.56
C GLN A 136 -4.30 -6.97 0.72
N ASP A 137 -3.38 -6.93 1.68
CA ASP A 137 -3.52 -7.66 2.93
C ASP A 137 -4.66 -7.08 3.79
N PHE A 138 -4.74 -5.75 3.92
CA PHE A 138 -5.81 -5.10 4.69
C PHE A 138 -7.18 -5.18 4.00
N ASP A 139 -7.25 -5.13 2.67
CA ASP A 139 -8.52 -5.27 1.96
C ASP A 139 -9.10 -6.68 2.12
N LYS A 140 -8.25 -7.72 2.12
CA LYS A 140 -8.68 -9.10 2.45
C LYS A 140 -9.25 -9.19 3.86
N LEU A 141 -8.55 -8.62 4.86
CA LEU A 141 -9.02 -8.61 6.25
C LEU A 141 -10.38 -7.92 6.39
N ARG A 142 -10.62 -6.85 5.63
CA ARG A 142 -11.91 -6.16 5.58
C ARG A 142 -13.03 -7.07 5.04
N THR A 143 -12.75 -7.84 3.98
CA THR A 143 -13.76 -8.73 3.38
C THR A 143 -14.11 -9.94 4.25
N THR A 144 -13.18 -10.47 5.05
CA THR A 144 -13.40 -11.66 5.88
C THR A 144 -14.17 -11.39 7.18
N ASN A 145 -14.29 -10.14 7.61
CA ASN A 145 -14.98 -9.75 8.85
C ASN A 145 -16.45 -9.34 8.63
N LYS A 146 -16.99 -9.55 7.42
CA LYS A 146 -18.35 -9.14 7.03
C LYS A 146 -19.38 -10.27 7.06
N ASP A 147 -18.99 -11.45 7.52
CA ASP A 147 -19.85 -12.63 7.77
C ASP A 147 -20.15 -12.78 9.26
#